data_AF-A0AAD6II09-F1
#
_entry.id   AF-A0AAD6II09-F1
#
_cell.length_a   1.000
_cell.length_b   1.000
_cell.length_c   1.000
_cell.angle_alpha   90.00
_cell.angle_beta   90.00
_cell.angle_gamma   90.00
#
_symmetry.space_group_name_H-M   'P 1'
#
loop_
_entity.id
_entity.type
_entity.pdbx_description
1 polymer ?
#
loop_
_entity_poly.entity_id
_entity_poly.type
_entity_poly.pdbx_seq_one_letter_code
_entity_poly.pdbx_strand_id
1 'polypeptide(L)'
;MGQQLDDELKIYKRIEGTPQKYPGRKYVRSLLGFFDVSGPEDKHRCLVHPPLWESVLDFLFRNPVQRLPTPILAVILHRLFLALDYLHTEYIKADNIMFGSSDDSVSSDFENNEPQNPCPRKELNGRTIYTSRDLRMPKDLRAPVLCDLARP
;
A
#
# COMPACT_ATOMS: atom_id res chain seq x y z
N MET A 1 4.30 18.93 6.86
CA MET A 1 3.92 17.91 5.87
C MET A 1 4.80 17.88 4.63
N GLY A 2 5.16 19.03 4.01
CA GLY A 2 5.97 19.04 2.77
C GLY A 2 7.33 18.32 2.85
N GLN A 3 8.04 18.45 3.97
CA GLN A 3 9.39 17.88 4.13
C GLN A 3 9.42 16.34 4.14
N GLN A 4 8.40 15.69 4.70
CA GLN A 4 8.28 14.23 4.78
C GLN A 4 8.01 13.60 3.39
N LEU A 5 7.19 14.27 2.57
CA LEU A 5 6.90 13.85 1.18
C LEU A 5 8.12 14.03 0.27
N ASP A 6 8.89 15.09 0.46
CA ASP A 6 10.15 15.28 -0.26
C ASP A 6 11.17 14.19 0.09
N ASP A 7 11.20 13.75 1.35
CA ASP A 7 12.07 12.67 1.79
C ASP A 7 11.64 11.30 1.25
N GLU A 8 10.34 11.02 1.22
CA GLU A 8 9.81 9.80 0.60
C GLU A 8 10.09 9.74 -0.91
N LEU A 9 9.92 10.85 -1.63
CA LEU A 9 10.25 10.91 -3.05
C LEU A 9 11.74 10.68 -3.31
N LYS A 10 12.63 11.19 -2.45
CA LYS A 10 14.08 10.90 -2.53
C LYS A 10 14.38 9.40 -2.36
N ILE A 11 13.66 8.72 -1.45
CA ILE A 11 13.79 7.27 -1.27
C ILE A 11 13.41 6.54 -2.57
N TYR A 12 12.28 6.91 -3.19
CA TYR A 12 11.86 6.30 -4.46
C TYR A 12 12.86 6.55 -5.60
N LYS A 13 13.40 7.76 -5.73
CA LYS A 13 14.45 8.08 -6.72
C LYS A 13 15.71 7.23 -6.51
N ARG A 14 16.11 6.99 -5.26
CA ARG A 14 17.25 6.11 -4.94
C ARG A 14 16.99 4.66 -5.33
N ILE A 15 15.78 4.17 -5.07
CA ILE A 15 15.34 2.82 -5.44
C ILE A 15 15.37 2.64 -6.96
N GLU A 16 14.87 3.61 -7.73
CA GLU A 16 14.90 3.57 -9.20
C GLU A 16 16.33 3.62 -9.77
N GLY A 17 17.23 4.37 -9.13
CA GLY A 17 18.65 4.44 -9.55
C GLY A 17 19.47 3.20 -9.22
N THR A 18 18.92 2.23 -8.48
CA THR A 18 19.64 1.01 -8.07
C THR A 18 19.40 -0.11 -9.11
N PRO A 19 20.42 -0.89 -9.51
CA PRO A 19 20.30 -1.92 -10.53
C PRO A 19 19.12 -2.88 -10.28
N GLN A 20 18.32 -3.14 -11.31
CA GLN A 20 17.13 -4.01 -11.22
C GLN A 20 17.46 -5.50 -10.95
N LYS A 21 18.75 -5.85 -10.93
CA LYS A 21 19.26 -7.21 -10.75
C LYS A 21 19.01 -7.77 -9.33
N TYR A 22 18.78 -6.91 -8.34
CA TYR A 22 18.56 -7.35 -6.96
C TYR A 22 17.16 -7.97 -6.78
N PRO A 23 17.07 -9.23 -6.31
CA PRO A 23 15.80 -9.95 -6.21
C PRO A 23 14.82 -9.32 -5.21
N GLY A 24 15.28 -8.46 -4.31
CA GLY A 24 14.46 -7.74 -3.34
C GLY A 24 13.60 -6.62 -3.93
N ARG A 25 14.01 -6.03 -5.07
CA ARG A 25 13.32 -4.87 -5.67
C ARG A 25 11.84 -5.14 -5.95
N LYS A 26 11.48 -6.35 -6.36
CA LYS A 26 10.09 -6.75 -6.66
C LYS A 26 9.19 -6.86 -5.43
N TYR A 27 9.77 -6.85 -4.22
CA TYR A 27 9.05 -6.88 -2.96
C TYR A 27 8.99 -5.51 -2.28
N VAL A 28 9.38 -4.44 -2.97
CA VAL A 28 9.18 -3.06 -2.56
C VAL A 28 8.21 -2.41 -3.53
N ARG A 29 7.18 -1.73 -3.00
CA ARG A 29 6.17 -1.03 -3.81
C ARG A 29 6.86 -0.04 -4.75
N SER A 30 6.47 -0.02 -6.01
CA SER A 30 7.02 0.93 -6.99
C SER A 30 6.29 2.27 -6.95
N LEU A 31 7.00 3.34 -7.25
CA LEU A 31 6.42 4.61 -7.67
C LEU A 31 6.18 4.55 -9.18
N LEU A 32 4.96 4.86 -9.63
CA LEU A 32 4.62 4.95 -11.06
C LEU A 32 4.79 6.37 -11.59
N GLY A 33 4.68 7.35 -10.72
CA GLY A 33 4.81 8.76 -11.04
C GLY A 33 4.44 9.64 -9.85
N PHE A 34 4.58 10.94 -10.02
CA PHE A 34 4.13 11.93 -9.04
C PHE A 34 3.67 13.18 -9.77
N PHE A 35 2.74 13.91 -9.16
CA PHE A 35 2.25 15.19 -9.66
C PHE A 35 1.83 16.10 -8.50
N ASP A 36 1.71 17.40 -8.76
CA ASP A 36 1.27 18.37 -7.75
C ASP A 36 -0.15 18.85 -8.09
N VAL A 37 -1.04 18.83 -7.09
CA VAL A 37 -2.43 19.32 -7.17
C VAL A 37 -2.56 20.61 -6.38
N SER A 38 -3.17 21.63 -6.95
CA SER A 38 -3.46 22.87 -6.21
C SER A 38 -4.78 22.72 -5.44
N GLY A 39 -4.70 22.71 -4.11
CA GLY A 39 -5.85 22.78 -3.23
C GLY A 39 -6.25 24.23 -2.90
N PRO A 40 -7.33 24.42 -2.12
CA PRO A 40 -7.82 25.74 -1.74
C PRO A 40 -6.81 26.56 -0.91
N GLU A 41 -5.98 25.89 -0.12
CA GLU A 41 -5.02 26.53 0.79
C GLU A 41 -3.56 26.30 0.36
N ASP A 42 -3.24 25.11 -0.15
CA ASP A 42 -1.87 24.70 -0.47
C ASP A 42 -1.77 23.79 -1.69
N LYS A 43 -0.55 23.64 -2.22
CA LYS A 43 -0.24 22.59 -3.21
C LYS A 43 0.06 21.27 -2.50
N HIS A 44 -0.58 20.21 -2.96
CA HIS A 44 -0.39 18.85 -2.47
C HIS A 44 0.39 18.02 -3.50
N ARG A 45 1.52 17.45 -3.09
CA ARG A 45 2.22 16.46 -3.91
C ARG A 45 1.55 15.10 -3.77
N CYS A 46 1.22 14.48 -4.89
CA CYS A 46 0.60 13.17 -4.97
C CYS A 46 1.59 12.16 -5.56
N LEU A 47 1.76 11.04 -4.87
CA LEU A 47 2.55 9.90 -5.33
C LEU A 47 1.61 8.83 -5.92
N VAL A 48 1.93 8.33 -7.11
CA VAL A 48 1.12 7.33 -7.82
C VAL A 48 1.77 5.97 -7.65
N HIS A 49 1.00 5.00 -7.19
CA HIS A 49 1.49 3.65 -6.95
C HIS A 49 0.53 2.60 -7.52
N PRO A 50 1.01 1.36 -7.77
CA PRO A 50 0.12 0.25 -8.04
C PRO A 50 -0.87 0.05 -6.89
N PRO A 51 -2.14 -0.29 -7.18
CA PRO A 51 -3.12 -0.60 -6.15
C PRO A 51 -2.66 -1.85 -5.37
N LEU A 52 -2.85 -1.79 -4.06
CA LEU A 52 -2.65 -2.90 -3.13
C LEU A 52 -3.99 -3.19 -2.47
N TRP A 53 -4.15 -4.40 -1.97
CA TRP A 53 -5.38 -4.85 -1.32
C TRP A 53 -5.30 -4.53 0.18
N GLU A 54 -4.96 -5.50 1.02
CA GLU A 54 -4.90 -5.35 2.47
C GLU A 54 -3.50 -5.56 3.03
N SER A 55 -3.28 -5.03 4.23
CA SER A 55 -2.06 -5.31 4.98
C SER A 55 -2.04 -6.74 5.51
N VAL A 56 -0.84 -7.25 5.82
CA VAL A 56 -0.68 -8.53 6.51
C VAL A 56 -1.35 -8.52 7.89
N LEU A 57 -1.40 -7.34 8.53
CA LEU A 57 -2.08 -7.16 9.81
C LEU A 57 -3.60 -7.33 9.67
N ASP A 58 -4.21 -6.67 8.68
CA ASP A 58 -5.66 -6.80 8.42
C ASP A 58 -6.01 -8.24 8.02
N PHE A 59 -5.17 -8.86 7.18
CA PHE A 59 -5.33 -10.27 6.81
C PHE A 59 -5.24 -11.22 8.01
N LEU A 60 -4.39 -10.91 8.99
CA LEU A 60 -4.32 -11.65 10.26
C LEU A 60 -5.62 -11.48 11.06
N PHE A 61 -6.18 -10.27 11.11
CA PHE A 61 -7.45 -10.01 11.81
C PHE A 61 -8.68 -10.63 11.12
N ARG A 62 -8.64 -10.85 9.80
CA ARG A 62 -9.67 -11.62 9.08
C ARG A 62 -9.71 -13.09 9.50
N ASN A 63 -8.62 -13.65 10.02
CA ASN A 63 -8.63 -15.00 10.55
C ASN A 63 -9.23 -15.00 11.97
N PRO A 64 -10.31 -15.75 12.25
CA PRO A 64 -10.88 -15.87 13.60
C PRO A 64 -9.86 -16.30 14.67
N VAL A 65 -8.83 -17.05 14.27
CA VAL A 65 -7.76 -17.55 15.16
C VAL A 65 -6.61 -16.54 15.29
N GLN A 66 -6.62 -15.45 14.51
CA GLN A 66 -5.59 -14.40 14.49
C GLN A 66 -4.17 -14.95 14.26
N ARG A 67 -4.07 -15.96 13.41
CA ARG A 67 -2.80 -16.62 13.06
C ARG A 67 -2.71 -16.81 11.56
N LEU A 68 -1.50 -16.70 11.01
CA LEU A 68 -1.27 -17.05 9.62
C LEU A 68 -0.87 -18.53 9.52
N PRO A 69 -1.37 -19.29 8.53
CA PRO A 69 -0.83 -20.60 8.22
C PRO A 69 0.69 -20.52 8.01
N THR A 70 1.44 -21.47 8.57
CA THR A 70 2.92 -21.50 8.50
C THR A 70 3.46 -21.31 7.08
N PRO A 71 2.91 -21.92 6.02
CA PRO A 71 3.40 -21.70 4.66
C PRO A 71 3.26 -20.25 4.19
N ILE A 72 2.17 -19.58 4.56
CA ILE A 72 1.92 -18.17 4.20
C ILE A 72 2.91 -17.28 4.94
N LEU A 73 3.10 -17.51 6.24
CA LEU A 73 4.06 -16.75 7.06
C LEU A 73 5.49 -16.90 6.52
N ALA A 74 5.91 -18.12 6.18
CA ALA A 74 7.24 -18.36 5.62
C ALA A 74 7.46 -17.58 4.32
N VAL A 75 6.45 -17.54 3.44
CA VAL A 75 6.48 -16.76 2.20
C VAL A 75 6.54 -15.25 2.46
N ILE A 76 5.76 -14.73 3.42
CA ILE A 76 5.79 -13.31 3.80
C ILE A 76 7.19 -12.94 4.31
N LEU A 77 7.74 -13.70 5.27
CA LEU A 77 9.05 -13.43 5.86
C LEU A 77 10.17 -13.51 4.83
N HIS A 78 10.17 -14.51 3.97
CA HIS A 78 11.18 -14.64 2.91
C HIS A 78 11.18 -13.41 1.98
N ARG A 79 9.99 -12.95 1.58
CA ARG A 79 9.84 -11.77 0.71
C ARG A 79 10.25 -10.48 1.42
N LEU A 80 9.88 -10.36 2.69
CA LEU A 80 10.28 -9.24 3.54
C LEU A 80 11.80 -9.15 3.66
N PHE A 81 12.49 -10.25 3.98
CA PHE A 81 13.94 -10.25 4.11
C PHE A 81 14.64 -9.85 2.81
N LEU A 82 14.13 -10.28 1.65
CA LEU A 82 14.65 -9.83 0.37
C LEU A 82 14.43 -8.32 0.16
N ALA A 83 13.26 -7.77 0.54
CA ALA A 83 13.00 -6.34 0.47
C ALA A 83 13.95 -5.53 1.36
N LEU A 84 14.22 -5.99 2.57
CA LEU A 84 15.13 -5.32 3.52
C LEU A 84 16.57 -5.36 3.09
N ASP A 85 17.03 -6.53 2.64
CA ASP A 85 18.37 -6.70 2.11
C ASP A 85 18.62 -5.72 0.94
N TYR A 86 17.59 -5.51 0.11
CA TYR A 86 17.63 -4.54 -0.97
C TYR A 86 17.62 -3.07 -0.49
N LEU A 87 16.79 -2.72 0.49
CA LEU A 87 16.69 -1.35 0.99
C LEU A 87 17.81 -0.95 1.96
N HIS A 88 18.51 -1.94 2.54
CA HIS A 88 19.43 -1.76 3.66
C HIS A 88 18.80 -0.92 4.79
N THR A 89 17.56 -1.24 5.16
CA THR A 89 16.79 -0.56 6.21
C THR A 89 16.44 -1.51 7.35
N GLU A 90 16.38 -0.97 8.57
CA GLU A 90 16.01 -1.69 9.79
C GLU A 90 14.56 -1.43 10.21
N TYR A 91 13.84 -0.54 9.53
CA TYR A 91 12.48 -0.14 9.92
C TYR A 91 11.41 -0.92 9.16
N ILE A 92 10.58 -1.66 9.91
CA ILE A 92 9.49 -2.48 9.39
C ILE A 92 8.33 -2.48 10.36
N LYS A 93 7.12 -2.43 9.81
CA LYS A 93 5.89 -2.74 10.51
C LYS A 93 4.96 -3.59 9.64
N ALA A 94 4.08 -4.37 10.25
CA ALA A 94 3.22 -5.33 9.53
C ALA A 94 2.09 -4.67 8.73
N ASP A 95 1.64 -3.50 9.17
CA ASP A 95 0.74 -2.58 8.43
C ASP A 95 1.41 -2.04 7.15
N ASN A 96 2.73 -1.90 7.14
CA ASN A 96 3.51 -1.50 5.97
C ASN A 96 3.79 -2.66 5.00
N ILE A 97 3.25 -3.86 5.24
CA ILE A 97 3.36 -4.99 4.32
C ILE A 97 1.98 -5.28 3.76
N MET A 98 1.76 -4.99 2.48
CA MET A 98 0.46 -5.13 1.84
C MET A 98 0.49 -6.13 0.70
N PHE A 99 -0.58 -6.92 0.56
CA PHE A 99 -0.78 -7.82 -0.57
C PHE A 99 -1.12 -7.04 -1.84
N GLY A 100 -0.56 -7.44 -2.97
CA GLY A 100 -1.04 -6.97 -4.26
C GLY A 100 -2.28 -7.74 -4.72
N SER A 101 -3.04 -7.14 -5.64
CA SER A 101 -4.03 -7.85 -6.47
C SER A 101 -3.49 -8.01 -7.89
N SER A 102 -3.77 -9.14 -8.55
CA SER A 102 -3.48 -9.30 -9.99
C SER A 102 -4.61 -8.84 -10.88
N ASP A 103 -5.78 -8.58 -10.29
CA ASP A 103 -7.00 -8.26 -10.99
C ASP A 103 -7.62 -6.96 -10.47
N ASP A 104 -8.41 -6.32 -11.34
CA ASP A 104 -9.18 -5.12 -11.01
C ASP A 104 -10.51 -5.48 -10.35
N SER A 105 -10.71 -6.74 -9.93
CA SER A 105 -12.02 -7.19 -9.42
C SER A 105 -12.37 -6.52 -8.10
N VAL A 106 -11.37 -6.28 -7.24
CA VAL A 106 -11.55 -5.55 -5.98
C VAL A 106 -11.98 -4.10 -6.25
N SER A 107 -11.29 -3.40 -7.16
CA SER A 107 -11.61 -2.02 -7.52
C SER A 107 -12.97 -1.92 -8.21
N SER A 108 -13.26 -2.83 -9.15
CA SER A 108 -14.54 -2.88 -9.86
C SER A 108 -15.70 -3.17 -8.91
N ASP A 109 -15.54 -4.09 -7.96
CA ASP A 109 -16.55 -4.40 -6.95
C ASP A 109 -16.79 -3.18 -6.05
N PHE A 110 -15.73 -2.48 -5.64
CA PHE A 110 -15.85 -1.24 -4.87
C PHE A 110 -16.62 -0.15 -5.63
N GLU A 111 -16.21 0.15 -6.87
CA GLU A 111 -16.80 1.18 -7.72
C GLU A 111 -18.28 0.91 -8.02
N ASN A 112 -18.65 -0.35 -8.27
CA ASN A 112 -20.04 -0.73 -8.54
C ASN A 112 -20.92 -0.72 -7.28
N ASN A 113 -20.34 -1.00 -6.10
CA ASN A 113 -21.07 -1.01 -4.84
C ASN A 113 -21.30 0.39 -4.25
N GLU A 114 -20.40 1.34 -4.49
CA GLU A 114 -20.54 2.70 -3.94
C GLU A 114 -21.83 3.43 -4.36
N PRO A 115 -22.31 3.40 -5.62
CA PRO A 115 -23.58 4.04 -5.98
C PRO A 115 -24.81 3.29 -5.45
N GLN A 116 -24.72 1.96 -5.26
CA GLN A 116 -25.84 1.13 -4.81
C GLN A 116 -25.99 1.13 -3.28
N ASN A 117 -24.86 1.09 -2.57
CA ASN A 117 -24.77 1.08 -1.12
C ASN A 117 -23.59 1.98 -0.70
N PRO A 118 -23.83 3.30 -0.63
CA PRO A 118 -22.78 4.28 -0.34
C PRO A 118 -22.25 4.10 1.08
N CYS A 119 -20.94 4.30 1.24
CA CYS A 119 -20.34 4.30 2.57
C CYS A 119 -21.00 5.38 3.46
N PRO A 120 -21.19 5.11 4.76
CA PRO A 120 -21.49 6.16 5.72
C PRO A 120 -20.51 7.32 5.53
N ARG A 121 -21.05 8.53 5.35
CA ARG A 121 -20.25 9.72 5.06
C ARG A 121 -20.81 10.93 5.78
N LYS A 122 -19.92 11.86 6.07
CA LYS A 122 -20.23 13.14 6.69
C LYS A 122 -19.66 14.26 5.85
N GLU A 123 -20.50 15.24 5.54
CA GLU A 123 -20.06 16.50 4.95
C GLU A 123 -19.72 17.49 6.05
N LEU A 124 -18.53 18.06 5.99
CA LEU A 124 -18.04 19.05 6.93
C LEU A 124 -17.20 20.08 6.18
N ASN A 125 -17.61 21.36 6.24
CA ASN A 125 -16.87 22.48 5.66
C ASN A 125 -16.51 22.27 4.17
N GLY A 126 -17.45 21.77 3.36
CA GLY A 126 -17.22 21.50 1.93
C GLY A 126 -16.33 20.28 1.63
N ARG A 127 -16.00 19.46 2.63
CA ARG A 127 -15.28 18.20 2.47
C ARG A 127 -16.20 17.03 2.85
N THR A 128 -16.13 15.95 2.08
CA THR A 128 -16.83 14.70 2.40
C THR A 128 -15.86 13.72 3.04
N ILE A 129 -16.16 13.29 4.25
CA ILE A 129 -15.42 12.28 5.01
C ILE A 129 -16.19 10.97 4.90
N TYR A 130 -15.55 9.92 4.39
CA TYR A 130 -16.13 8.60 4.23
C TYR A 130 -15.59 7.68 5.33
N THR A 131 -16.44 6.79 5.86
CA THR A 131 -15.95 5.65 6.62
C THR A 131 -15.30 4.65 5.68
N SER A 132 -14.26 3.95 6.13
CA SER A 132 -13.71 2.81 5.40
C SER A 132 -14.76 1.72 5.23
N ARG A 133 -14.63 0.93 4.16
CA ARG A 133 -15.40 -0.29 3.94
C ARG A 133 -14.45 -1.43 3.64
N ASP A 134 -14.87 -2.64 4.00
CA ASP A 134 -14.08 -3.83 3.74
C ASP A 134 -13.98 -4.07 2.23
N LEU A 135 -12.76 -4.40 1.79
CA LEU A 135 -12.53 -4.84 0.43
C LEU A 135 -12.89 -6.32 0.29
N ARG A 136 -13.48 -6.70 -0.84
CA ARG A 136 -13.71 -8.10 -1.14
C ARG A 136 -12.38 -8.84 -1.28
N MET A 137 -12.36 -10.15 -1.00
CA MET A 137 -11.21 -10.99 -1.31
C MET A 137 -10.91 -10.94 -2.82
N PRO A 138 -9.67 -10.63 -3.24
CA PRO A 138 -9.27 -10.70 -4.65
C PRO A 138 -9.34 -12.16 -5.15
N LYS A 139 -9.54 -12.35 -6.46
CA LYS A 139 -9.48 -13.69 -7.05
C LYS A 139 -8.03 -14.18 -7.08
N ASP A 140 -7.12 -13.29 -7.46
CA ASP A 140 -5.70 -13.59 -7.58
C ASP A 140 -4.84 -12.72 -6.66
N LEU A 141 -4.54 -13.26 -5.47
CA LEU A 141 -3.67 -12.61 -4.48
C LEU A 141 -2.20 -12.64 -4.94
N ARG A 142 -1.58 -11.46 -5.05
CA ARG A 142 -0.15 -11.34 -5.36
C ARG A 142 0.70 -11.38 -4.10
N ALA A 143 1.99 -11.50 -4.34
CA ALA A 143 2.98 -11.40 -3.29
C ALA A 143 2.82 -10.10 -2.48
N PRO A 144 2.99 -10.18 -1.15
CA PRO A 144 3.06 -9.00 -0.33
C PRO A 144 4.32 -8.21 -0.68
N VAL A 145 4.19 -6.89 -0.60
CA VAL A 145 5.26 -5.94 -0.84
C VAL A 145 5.36 -4.99 0.35
N LEU A 146 6.58 -4.56 0.65
CA LEU A 146 6.83 -3.48 1.59
C LEU A 146 6.40 -2.15 0.93
N CYS A 147 5.52 -1.43 1.60
CA CYS A 147 5.05 -0.10 1.21
C CYS A 147 5.29 0.89 2.35
N ASP A 148 4.87 2.14 2.13
CA ASP A 148 4.98 3.24 3.10
C ASP A 148 6.42 3.40 3.63
N LEU A 149 7.23 4.05 2.79
CA LEU A 149 8.65 4.25 3.04
C LEU A 149 8.94 5.60 3.72
N ALA A 150 7.90 6.38 4.01
CA ALA A 150 8.03 7.60 4.80
C ALA A 150 8.55 7.25 6.20
N ARG A 151 9.57 7.96 6.66
CA ARG A 151 9.98 7.84 8.07
C ARG A 151 8.94 8.53 8.96
N PRO A 152 8.64 7.98 10.14
CA PRO A 152 7.80 8.65 11.14
C PRO A 152 8.44 9.94 11.67
#